data_AF-A0A7J9HJD4-F1
#
_entry.id   AF-A0A7J9HJD4-F1
#
_cell.length_a   1.000
_cell.length_b   1.000
_cell.length_c   1.000
_cell.angle_alpha   90.00
_cell.angle_beta   90.00
_cell.angle_gamma   90.00
#
_symmetry.space_group_name_H-M   'P 1'
#
loop_
_entity.id
_entity.type
_entity.pdbx_description
1 polymer ?
#
loop_
_entity_poly.entity_id
_entity_poly.type
_entity_poly.pdbx_seq_one_letter_code
_entity_poly.pdbx_strand_id
1 'polypeptide(L)'
;MGEVGGNDYNHAFKQGKNIENIRRLVPLVVDIISLSIKELIELGAVTFLVPGNFPIGCSPSLLTNFHGSEKDQYDPLTGCLTWLNQFSQHHNELLRKELENIRNLHPQINIIYVDYYKAAIPFYQSPKNY
;
A
#
# COMPACT_ATOMS: atom_id res chain seq x y z
N MET A 1 -9.66 1.72 10.30
CA MET A 1 -9.88 1.58 8.85
C MET A 1 -9.41 0.20 8.41
N GLY A 2 -10.09 -0.42 7.46
CA GLY A 2 -9.63 -1.67 6.86
C GLY A 2 -8.45 -1.47 5.91
N GLU A 3 -7.94 -2.55 5.35
CA GLU A 3 -6.94 -2.52 4.28
C GLU A 3 -7.63 -2.17 2.94
N VAL A 4 -7.58 -0.89 2.55
CA VAL A 4 -8.26 -0.35 1.37
C VAL A 4 -7.25 -0.18 0.23
N GLY A 5 -7.63 -0.55 -1.00
CA GLY A 5 -6.78 -0.41 -2.20
C GLY A 5 -6.09 -1.69 -2.66
N GLY A 6 -5.83 -2.64 -1.76
CA GLY A 6 -5.09 -3.86 -2.09
C GLY A 6 -5.74 -4.67 -3.22
N ASN A 7 -7.07 -4.83 -3.19
CA ASN A 7 -7.81 -5.56 -4.22
C ASN A 7 -7.87 -4.79 -5.56
N ASP A 8 -7.99 -3.46 -5.49
CA ASP A 8 -8.03 -2.56 -6.65
C ASP A 8 -6.78 -2.73 -7.52
N TYR A 9 -5.61 -2.84 -6.89
CA TYR A 9 -4.34 -3.06 -7.59
C TYR A 9 -4.13 -4.52 -7.96
N ASN A 10 -4.25 -5.44 -6.99
CA ASN A 10 -3.90 -6.84 -7.18
C ASN A 10 -4.77 -7.52 -8.24
N HIS A 11 -6.06 -7.16 -8.31
CA HIS A 11 -6.95 -7.68 -9.35
C HIS A 11 -6.57 -7.14 -10.73
N ALA A 12 -6.25 -5.84 -10.83
CA ALA A 12 -5.81 -5.25 -12.10
C ALA A 12 -4.49 -5.84 -12.61
N PHE A 13 -3.51 -6.08 -11.71
CA PHE A 13 -2.28 -6.79 -12.05
C PHE A 13 -2.56 -8.22 -12.53
N LYS A 14 -3.42 -8.96 -11.82
CA LYS A 14 -3.83 -10.33 -12.19
C LYS A 14 -4.52 -10.41 -13.55
N GLN A 15 -5.25 -9.36 -13.94
CA GLN A 15 -5.89 -9.26 -15.25
C GLN A 15 -4.93 -8.82 -16.37
N GLY A 16 -3.65 -8.60 -16.08
CA GLY A 16 -2.69 -8.12 -17.08
C GLY A 16 -2.99 -6.70 -17.57
N LYS A 17 -3.65 -5.86 -16.76
CA LYS A 17 -3.88 -4.46 -17.13
C LYS A 17 -2.55 -3.72 -17.24
N ASN A 18 -2.52 -2.71 -18.10
CA ASN A 18 -1.34 -1.87 -18.29
C ASN A 18 -0.92 -1.22 -16.96
N ILE A 19 0.37 -1.36 -16.60
CA ILE A 19 0.92 -0.91 -15.31
C ILE A 19 0.72 0.59 -15.09
N GLU A 20 0.85 1.41 -16.13
CA GLU A 20 0.66 2.86 -16.03
C GLU A 20 -0.80 3.21 -15.71
N ASN A 21 -1.76 2.47 -16.26
CA ASN A 21 -3.16 2.63 -15.89
C ASN A 21 -3.42 2.20 -14.43
N ILE A 22 -2.75 1.16 -13.93
CA ILE A 22 -2.86 0.75 -12.53
C ILE A 22 -2.24 1.83 -11.62
N ARG A 23 -1.13 2.44 -12.02
CA ARG A 23 -0.49 3.54 -11.29
C ARG A 23 -1.42 4.75 -11.13
N ARG A 24 -2.24 5.04 -12.14
CA ARG A 24 -3.27 6.10 -12.08
C ARG A 24 -4.40 5.81 -11.10
N LEU A 25 -4.58 4.55 -10.66
CA LEU A 25 -5.55 4.22 -9.61
C LEU A 25 -5.07 4.66 -8.22
N VAL A 26 -3.75 4.77 -8.00
CA VAL A 26 -3.19 5.10 -6.68
C VAL A 26 -3.75 6.39 -6.08
N PRO A 27 -3.74 7.55 -6.77
CA PRO A 27 -4.35 8.76 -6.21
C PRO A 27 -5.84 8.59 -5.94
N LEU A 28 -6.59 7.93 -6.85
CA LEU A 28 -8.03 7.70 -6.67
C LEU A 28 -8.35 6.88 -5.43
N VAL A 29 -7.57 5.82 -5.17
CA VAL A 29 -7.73 4.99 -3.97
C VAL A 29 -7.40 5.79 -2.70
N VAL A 30 -6.33 6.59 -2.72
CA VAL A 30 -5.97 7.46 -1.58
C VAL A 30 -7.08 8.50 -1.31
N ASP A 31 -7.66 9.08 -2.35
CA ASP A 31 -8.78 10.02 -2.24
C ASP A 31 -10.01 9.34 -1.62
N ILE A 32 -10.34 8.11 -2.02
CA ILE A 32 -11.46 7.35 -1.43
C ILE A 32 -11.20 7.02 0.04
N ILE A 33 -9.96 6.69 0.42
CA ILE A 33 -9.59 6.50 1.84
C ILE A 33 -9.79 7.81 2.61
N SER A 34 -9.33 8.94 2.06
CA SER A 34 -9.48 10.27 2.67
C SER A 34 -10.94 10.66 2.86
N LEU A 35 -11.77 10.50 1.82
CA LEU A 35 -13.20 10.76 1.86
C LEU A 35 -13.89 9.90 2.92
N SER A 36 -13.57 8.61 2.97
CA SER A 36 -14.13 7.69 3.97
C SER A 36 -13.77 8.11 5.40
N ILE A 37 -12.55 8.60 5.63
CA ILE A 37 -12.14 9.13 6.94
C ILE A 37 -12.95 10.39 7.27
N LYS A 38 -13.08 11.33 6.33
CA LYS A 38 -13.83 12.59 6.52
C LYS A 38 -15.31 12.33 6.83
N GLU A 39 -15.96 11.44 6.10
CA GLU A 39 -17.34 11.03 6.37
C GLU A 39 -17.49 10.40 7.77
N LEU A 40 -16.55 9.53 8.17
CA LEU A 40 -16.58 8.92 9.50
C LEU A 40 -16.34 9.95 10.62
N ILE A 41 -15.55 11.01 10.38
CA ILE A 41 -15.39 12.13 11.30
C ILE A 41 -16.73 12.85 11.50
N GLU A 42 -17.48 13.12 10.41
CA GLU A 42 -18.81 13.75 10.48
C GLU A 42 -19.81 12.89 11.25
N LEU A 43 -19.65 11.56 11.20
CA LEU A 43 -20.44 10.59 11.99
C LEU A 43 -19.95 10.44 13.45
N GLY A 44 -18.93 11.19 13.87
CA GLY A 44 -18.46 11.25 15.25
C GLY A 44 -17.30 10.30 15.59
N ALA A 45 -16.68 9.65 14.61
CA ALA A 45 -15.48 8.85 14.86
C ALA A 45 -14.28 9.76 15.18
N VAL A 46 -13.54 9.42 16.24
CA VAL A 46 -12.46 10.27 16.77
C VAL A 46 -11.07 9.64 16.68
N THR A 47 -10.97 8.36 16.31
CA THR A 47 -9.68 7.66 16.19
C THR A 47 -9.67 6.73 14.99
N PHE A 48 -8.63 6.86 14.17
CA PHE A 48 -8.45 6.11 12.94
C PHE A 48 -7.09 5.41 12.94
N LEU A 49 -7.11 4.10 12.86
CA LEU A 49 -5.92 3.32 12.49
C LEU A 49 -5.98 3.06 10.98
N VAL A 50 -4.98 3.53 10.25
CA VAL A 50 -4.91 3.48 8.78
C VAL A 50 -3.65 2.75 8.35
N PRO A 51 -3.74 1.51 7.85
CA PRO A 51 -2.58 0.80 7.35
C PRO A 51 -2.15 1.33 5.99
N GLY A 52 -0.84 1.38 5.77
CA GLY A 52 -0.26 1.43 4.44
C GLY A 52 -0.29 0.05 3.77
N ASN A 53 0.01 0.01 2.49
CA ASN A 53 0.13 -1.20 1.70
C ASN A 53 1.40 -1.99 2.04
N PHE A 54 1.32 -3.33 1.95
CA PHE A 54 2.43 -4.27 2.13
C PHE A 54 3.49 -4.14 1.01
N PRO A 55 4.69 -4.74 1.16
CA PRO A 55 5.62 -4.89 0.05
C PRO A 55 5.09 -5.95 -0.92
N ILE A 56 4.17 -5.55 -1.81
CA ILE A 56 3.43 -6.49 -2.67
C ILE A 56 4.33 -7.22 -3.67
N GLY A 57 5.54 -6.70 -3.95
CA GLY A 57 6.54 -7.42 -4.74
C GLY A 57 7.02 -8.70 -4.09
N CYS A 58 6.79 -8.87 -2.78
CA CYS A 58 7.06 -10.11 -2.04
C CYS A 58 5.87 -11.07 -1.98
N SER A 59 4.71 -10.70 -2.56
CA SER A 59 3.52 -11.54 -2.55
C SER A 59 3.73 -12.80 -3.40
N PRO A 60 3.58 -14.03 -2.84
CA PRO A 60 3.72 -15.25 -3.62
C PRO A 60 2.82 -15.28 -4.86
N SER A 61 1.59 -14.77 -4.74
CA SER A 61 0.63 -14.73 -5.86
C SER A 61 1.09 -13.80 -6.98
N LEU A 62 1.69 -12.66 -6.68
CA LEU A 62 2.21 -11.75 -7.71
C LEU A 62 3.53 -12.26 -8.29
N LEU A 63 4.41 -12.85 -7.47
CA LEU A 63 5.62 -13.51 -7.95
C LEU A 63 5.31 -14.64 -8.93
N THR A 64 4.28 -15.45 -8.67
CA THR A 64 3.83 -16.48 -9.63
C THR A 64 3.31 -15.85 -10.93
N ASN A 65 2.52 -14.77 -10.85
CA ASN A 65 1.99 -14.12 -12.04
C ASN A 65 3.07 -13.46 -12.91
N PHE A 66 4.11 -12.90 -12.28
CA PHE A 66 5.20 -12.20 -12.94
C PHE A 66 6.50 -13.04 -12.99
N HIS A 67 6.40 -14.37 -12.94
CA HIS A 67 7.56 -15.27 -12.92
C HIS A 67 8.52 -15.09 -14.12
N GLY A 68 8.04 -14.52 -15.24
CA GLY A 68 8.84 -14.21 -16.42
C GLY A 68 9.58 -12.87 -16.39
N SER A 69 9.54 -12.12 -15.28
CA SER A 69 10.32 -10.88 -15.13
C SER A 69 11.83 -11.14 -15.26
N GLU A 70 12.56 -10.12 -15.72
CA GLU A 70 14.02 -10.15 -15.83
C GLU A 70 14.67 -10.28 -14.45
N LYS A 71 15.82 -10.94 -14.38
CA LYS A 71 16.51 -11.24 -13.11
C LYS A 71 16.87 -9.98 -12.31
N ASP A 72 17.20 -8.90 -12.99
CA ASP A 72 17.55 -7.61 -12.38
C ASP A 72 16.35 -6.85 -11.80
N GLN A 73 15.12 -7.28 -12.10
CA GLN A 73 13.90 -6.75 -11.50
C GLN A 73 13.61 -7.33 -10.12
N TYR A 74 14.31 -8.40 -9.73
CA TYR A 74 14.20 -9.00 -8.41
C TYR A 74 15.27 -8.46 -7.48
N ASP A 75 14.88 -8.14 -6.26
CA ASP A 75 15.81 -7.83 -5.20
C ASP A 75 16.61 -9.09 -4.83
N PRO A 76 17.96 -9.08 -4.89
CA PRO A 76 18.77 -10.28 -4.72
C PRO A 76 18.77 -10.84 -3.29
N LEU A 77 18.40 -10.02 -2.29
CA LEU A 77 18.36 -10.42 -0.89
C LEU A 77 17.03 -11.08 -0.54
N THR A 78 15.94 -10.55 -1.05
CA THR A 78 14.57 -10.93 -0.66
C THR A 78 13.85 -11.76 -1.72
N GLY A 79 14.31 -11.73 -2.97
CA GLY A 79 13.62 -12.34 -4.11
C GLY A 79 12.33 -11.62 -4.50
N CYS A 80 12.05 -10.43 -3.95
CA CYS A 80 10.86 -9.66 -4.24
C CYS A 80 11.00 -8.84 -5.52
N LEU A 81 9.90 -8.62 -6.25
CA LEU A 81 9.87 -7.73 -7.40
C LEU A 81 9.99 -6.26 -6.97
N THR A 82 11.07 -5.61 -7.38
CA THR A 82 11.42 -4.23 -6.99
C THR A 82 10.39 -3.22 -7.48
N TRP A 83 9.93 -3.32 -8.73
CA TRP A 83 8.98 -2.38 -9.31
C TRP A 83 7.60 -2.44 -8.64
N LEU A 84 7.17 -3.61 -8.16
CA LEU A 84 5.95 -3.79 -7.37
C LEU A 84 6.12 -3.19 -5.96
N ASN A 85 7.29 -3.35 -5.35
CA ASN A 85 7.57 -2.71 -4.07
C ASN A 85 7.61 -1.17 -4.19
N GLN A 86 8.18 -0.64 -5.28
CA GLN A 86 8.14 0.79 -5.59
C GLN A 86 6.70 1.30 -5.77
N PHE A 87 5.82 0.50 -6.38
CA PHE A 87 4.40 0.80 -6.47
C PHE A 87 3.75 0.94 -5.08
N SER A 88 3.97 -0.03 -4.18
CA SER A 88 3.48 0.06 -2.80
C SER A 88 4.02 1.28 -2.05
N GLN A 89 5.31 1.57 -2.21
CA GLN A 89 5.93 2.75 -1.59
C GLN A 89 5.31 4.05 -2.09
N HIS A 90 5.01 4.16 -3.39
CA HIS A 90 4.34 5.32 -3.96
C HIS A 90 2.94 5.52 -3.38
N HIS A 91 2.15 4.45 -3.26
CA HIS A 91 0.85 4.52 -2.57
C HIS A 91 1.00 4.98 -1.12
N ASN A 92 1.93 4.39 -0.37
CA ASN A 92 2.16 4.71 1.03
C ASN A 92 2.61 6.17 1.24
N GLU A 93 3.42 6.70 0.32
CA GLU A 93 3.84 8.10 0.35
C GLU A 93 2.65 9.05 0.17
N LEU A 94 1.80 8.81 -0.84
CA LEU A 94 0.61 9.63 -1.09
C LEU A 94 -0.39 9.53 0.06
N LEU A 95 -0.64 8.31 0.56
CA LEU A 95 -1.52 8.09 1.70
C LEU A 95 -1.02 8.87 2.92
N ARG A 96 0.27 8.76 3.26
CA ARG A 96 0.83 9.51 4.41
C ARG A 96 0.65 11.02 4.26
N LYS A 97 0.92 11.58 3.08
CA LYS A 97 0.72 13.02 2.81
C LYS A 97 -0.74 13.42 3.06
N GLU A 98 -1.68 12.62 2.57
CA GLU A 98 -3.10 12.93 2.74
C GLU A 98 -3.56 12.76 4.19
N LEU A 99 -3.05 11.76 4.92
CA LEU A 99 -3.33 11.63 6.35
C LEU A 99 -2.81 12.83 7.15
N GLU A 100 -1.63 13.38 6.82
CA GLU A 100 -1.16 14.63 7.43
C GLU A 100 -2.07 15.82 7.10
N ASN A 101 -2.57 15.92 5.87
CA ASN A 101 -3.55 16.96 5.50
C ASN A 101 -4.81 16.86 6.36
N ILE A 102 -5.35 15.66 6.57
CA ILE A 102 -6.53 15.43 7.41
C ILE A 102 -6.22 15.81 8.87
N ARG A 103 -5.06 15.43 9.41
CA ARG A 103 -4.66 15.84 10.78
C ARG A 103 -4.61 17.36 10.95
N ASN A 104 -4.13 18.09 9.94
CA ASN A 104 -4.09 19.55 9.97
C ASN A 104 -5.49 20.17 9.93
N LEU A 105 -6.42 19.58 9.17
CA LEU A 105 -7.80 20.05 9.06
C LEU A 105 -8.66 19.68 10.28
N HIS A 106 -8.33 18.57 10.96
CA HIS A 106 -9.08 18.04 12.09
C HIS A 106 -8.16 17.72 13.28
N PRO A 107 -7.58 18.73 13.97
CA PRO A 107 -6.58 18.54 15.03
C PRO A 107 -7.09 17.76 16.24
N GLN A 108 -8.41 17.67 16.42
CA GLN A 108 -9.07 16.88 17.47
C GLN A 108 -9.14 15.37 17.17
N ILE A 109 -8.84 14.96 15.94
CA ILE A 109 -8.95 13.57 15.49
C ILE A 109 -7.59 12.87 15.58
N ASN A 110 -7.58 11.70 16.21
CA ASN A 110 -6.36 10.89 16.31
C ASN A 110 -6.22 9.96 15.10
N ILE A 111 -5.25 10.21 14.22
CA ILE A 111 -4.97 9.35 13.08
C ILE A 111 -3.62 8.67 13.28
N ILE A 112 -3.62 7.33 13.32
CA ILE A 112 -2.44 6.48 13.47
C ILE A 112 -2.17 5.80 12.12
N TYR A 113 -1.04 6.12 11.50
CA TYR A 113 -0.57 5.41 10.32
C TYR A 113 0.16 4.14 10.74
N VAL A 114 -0.17 3.00 10.11
CA VAL A 114 0.50 1.73 10.37
C VAL A 114 1.36 1.34 9.16
N ASP A 115 2.66 1.32 9.37
CA ASP A 115 3.65 1.04 8.32
C ASP A 115 3.82 -0.47 8.11
N TYR A 116 2.82 -1.09 7.46
CA TYR A 116 2.89 -2.51 7.09
C TYR A 116 4.08 -2.83 6.20
N TYR A 117 4.47 -1.92 5.31
CA TYR A 117 5.65 -2.11 4.48
C TYR A 117 6.89 -2.34 5.34
N LYS A 118 7.19 -1.40 6.24
CA LYS A 118 8.35 -1.49 7.11
C LYS A 118 8.27 -2.67 8.08
N ALA A 119 7.08 -2.97 8.59
CA ALA A 119 6.87 -4.11 9.49
C ALA A 119 7.10 -5.47 8.77
N ALA A 120 6.76 -5.56 7.48
CA ALA A 120 6.81 -6.82 6.75
C ALA A 120 8.17 -7.15 6.13
N ILE A 121 8.95 -6.14 5.71
CA ILE A 121 10.24 -6.34 5.03
C ILE A 121 11.22 -7.26 5.78
N PRO A 122 11.39 -7.17 7.12
CA PRO A 122 12.30 -8.04 7.85
C PRO A 122 12.01 -9.54 7.70
N PHE A 123 10.75 -9.95 7.54
CA PHE A 123 10.38 -11.35 7.32
C PHE A 123 10.95 -11.90 6.01
N TYR A 124 11.06 -11.06 4.97
CA TYR A 124 11.63 -11.46 3.68
C TYR A 124 13.16 -11.38 3.65
N GLN A 125 13.75 -10.47 4.42
CA GLN A 125 15.21 -10.34 4.52
C GLN A 125 15.85 -11.45 5.37
N SER A 126 15.13 -11.96 6.38
CA SER A 126 15.66 -12.95 7.31
C SER A 126 14.59 -13.96 7.75
N PRO A 127 14.04 -14.76 6.81
CA PRO A 127 12.92 -15.65 7.10
C PRO A 127 13.24 -16.73 8.14
N LYS A 128 14.51 -17.07 8.36
CA LYS A 128 14.95 -18.05 9.36
C LYS A 128 14.90 -17.56 10.81
N ASN A 129 14.69 -16.25 11.03
CA ASN A 129 14.68 -15.64 12.35
C ASN A 129 13.28 -15.57 12.97
N TYR A 130 12.27 -16.15 12.30
CA TYR A 130 10.86 -16.13 12.69
C TYR A 130 10.23 -17.51 12.52
#